data_AF-I7LK80-F1
#
_entry.id   AF-I7LK80-F1
#
_cell.length_a   1.000
_cell.length_b   1.000
_cell.length_c   1.000
_cell.angle_alpha   90.00
_cell.angle_beta   90.00
_cell.angle_gamma   90.00
#
_symmetry.space_group_name_H-M   'P 1'
#
loop_
_entity.id
_entity.type
_entity.pdbx_description
1 polymer ?
#
loop_
_entity_poly.entity_id
_entity_poly.type
_entity_poly.pdbx_seq_one_letter_code
_entity_poly.pdbx_strand_id
1 'polypeptide(L)'
;MDLCPKCNSNIKKEKIYLKENKKLIEVYTCEKCGYRYMPDDRFEEILSYLKYSKIDYNAIIREEFSNYVVISRVKEIRKNRGIKLKELAQRLGVSSQRMYQIETMGENLTIVNALKLAKALNCEVGELFQLVKKDELTSDMVIVKKLEN
;
A
#
# COMPACT_ATOMS: atom_id res chain seq x y z
N MET A 1 -11.42 16.60 -25.95
CA MET A 1 -10.63 17.43 -25.02
C MET A 1 -9.64 18.21 -25.87
N ASP A 2 -9.82 19.52 -25.98
CA ASP A 2 -9.01 20.38 -26.85
C ASP A 2 -7.87 21.09 -26.08
N LEU A 3 -7.81 20.90 -24.76
CA LEU A 3 -6.80 21.49 -23.87
C LEU A 3 -6.08 20.43 -23.05
N CYS A 4 -4.79 20.67 -22.80
CA CYS A 4 -3.90 19.79 -22.07
C CYS A 4 -4.39 19.57 -20.64
N PRO A 5 -4.59 18.31 -20.19
CA PRO A 5 -5.10 18.04 -18.84
C PRO A 5 -4.10 18.45 -17.74
N LYS A 6 -2.82 18.64 -18.08
CA LYS A 6 -1.77 19.01 -17.12
C LYS A 6 -1.61 20.52 -16.93
N CYS A 7 -1.78 21.32 -17.98
CA CYS A 7 -1.48 22.76 -17.95
C CYS A 7 -2.46 23.64 -18.72
N ASN A 8 -3.59 23.06 -19.14
CA ASN A 8 -4.71 23.71 -19.84
C ASN A 8 -4.33 24.48 -21.11
N SER A 9 -3.20 24.14 -21.73
CA SER A 9 -2.72 24.76 -22.97
C SER A 9 -3.10 23.95 -24.20
N ASN A 10 -2.92 24.51 -25.38
CA ASN A 10 -3.23 23.83 -26.65
C ASN A 10 -2.46 22.52 -26.82
N ILE A 11 -3.10 21.61 -27.53
CA ILE A 11 -2.58 20.30 -27.89
C ILE A 11 -2.53 20.21 -29.41
N LYS A 12 -1.44 19.65 -29.92
CA LYS A 12 -1.28 19.28 -31.33
C LYS A 12 -1.30 17.77 -31.50
N LYS A 13 -1.80 17.32 -32.65
CA LYS A 13 -1.73 15.91 -33.06
C LYS A 13 -0.45 15.67 -33.84
N GLU A 14 0.29 14.63 -33.49
CA GLU A 14 1.55 14.26 -34.13
C GLU A 14 1.61 12.76 -34.37
N LYS A 15 2.31 12.35 -35.43
CA LYS A 15 2.58 10.95 -35.74
C LYS A 15 3.98 10.59 -35.27
N ILE A 16 4.09 9.66 -34.32
CA ILE A 16 5.37 9.16 -33.81
C ILE A 16 5.61 7.75 -34.34
N TYR A 17 6.80 7.49 -34.84
CA TYR A 17 7.22 6.15 -35.23
C TYR A 17 7.83 5.42 -34.01
N LEU A 18 7.15 4.38 -33.55
CA LEU A 18 7.67 3.47 -32.54
C LEU A 18 8.64 2.49 -33.21
N LYS A 19 9.94 2.69 -32.99
CA LYS A 19 11.00 1.85 -33.56
C LYS A 19 10.87 0.38 -33.13
N GLU A 20 10.48 0.14 -31.89
CA GLU A 20 10.34 -1.19 -31.28
C GLU A 20 9.34 -2.08 -32.03
N ASN A 21 8.28 -1.47 -32.58
CA ASN A 21 7.17 -2.17 -33.24
C ASN A 21 6.99 -1.81 -34.71
N LYS A 22 7.92 -1.02 -35.26
CA LYS A 22 7.88 -0.50 -36.63
C LYS A 22 6.51 0.10 -37.02
N LYS A 23 5.86 0.79 -36.09
CA LYS A 23 4.48 1.31 -36.26
C LYS A 23 4.43 2.82 -36.09
N LEU A 24 3.61 3.47 -36.89
CA LEU A 24 3.27 4.87 -36.73
C LEU A 24 2.04 4.99 -35.84
N ILE A 25 2.14 5.75 -34.75
CA ILE A 25 1.03 6.02 -33.84
C ILE A 25 0.70 7.51 -33.82
N GLU A 26 -0.57 7.84 -33.61
CA GLU A 26 -1.02 9.21 -33.43
C GLU A 26 -1.05 9.54 -31.95
N VAL A 27 -0.33 10.58 -31.57
CA VAL A 27 -0.27 11.09 -30.20
C VAL A 27 -0.70 12.54 -30.16
N TYR A 28 -1.15 12.95 -28.99
CA TYR A 28 -1.56 14.30 -28.68
C TYR A 28 -0.49 14.91 -27.77
N THR A 29 0.23 15.90 -28.26
CA THR A 29 1.33 16.56 -27.55
C THR A 29 0.91 17.97 -27.15
N CYS A 30 1.04 18.34 -25.88
CA CYS A 30 0.87 19.71 -25.43
C CYS A 30 1.99 20.59 -25.97
N GLU A 31 1.64 21.71 -26.61
CA GLU A 31 2.60 22.65 -27.18
C GLU A 31 3.40 23.42 -26.13
N LYS A 32 2.89 23.51 -24.89
CA LYS A 32 3.52 24.25 -23.80
C LYS A 32 4.43 23.38 -22.92
N CYS A 33 3.91 22.27 -22.39
CA CYS A 33 4.63 21.47 -21.38
C CYS A 33 5.17 20.13 -21.92
N GLY A 34 4.91 19.82 -23.20
CA GLY A 34 5.35 18.58 -23.82
C GLY A 34 4.64 17.32 -23.31
N TYR A 35 3.61 17.45 -22.47
CA TYR A 35 2.79 16.32 -22.03
C TYR A 35 2.20 15.61 -23.25
N ARG A 36 2.41 14.30 -23.35
CA ARG A 36 1.89 13.46 -24.43
C ARG A 36 0.85 12.50 -23.89
N TYR A 37 -0.24 12.33 -24.61
CA TYR A 37 -1.23 11.30 -24.33
C TYR A 37 -1.81 10.78 -25.63
N MET A 38 -2.52 9.67 -25.54
CA MET A 38 -3.19 9.02 -26.66
C MET A 38 -4.63 8.77 -26.20
N PRO A 39 -5.64 9.41 -26.79
CA PRO A 39 -7.04 9.17 -26.43
C PRO A 39 -7.42 7.77 -26.89
N ASP A 40 -7.69 6.89 -25.93
CA ASP A 40 -7.80 5.45 -26.15
C ASP A 40 -9.23 4.97 -26.41
N ASP A 41 -9.46 4.44 -27.61
CA ASP A 41 -10.32 3.28 -27.88
C ASP A 41 -9.48 2.02 -28.19
N ARG A 42 -8.14 2.14 -28.22
CA ARG A 42 -7.20 1.09 -28.67
C ARG A 42 -6.20 0.64 -27.61
N PHE A 43 -6.47 0.92 -26.33
CA PHE A 43 -5.60 0.59 -25.19
C PHE A 43 -5.05 -0.86 -25.27
N GLU A 44 -5.93 -1.83 -25.53
CA GLU A 44 -5.59 -3.25 -25.67
C GLU A 44 -4.64 -3.53 -26.86
N GLU A 45 -4.83 -2.83 -27.98
CA GLU A 45 -3.99 -2.95 -29.17
C GLU A 45 -2.58 -2.42 -28.90
N ILE A 46 -2.44 -1.29 -28.19
CA ILE A 46 -1.14 -0.72 -27.82
C ILE A 46 -0.40 -1.60 -26.82
N LEU A 47 -1.10 -2.18 -25.83
CA LEU A 47 -0.50 -3.15 -24.91
C LEU A 47 0.08 -4.37 -25.65
N SER A 48 -0.57 -4.81 -26.73
CA SER A 48 -0.09 -5.93 -27.56
C SER A 48 1.22 -5.61 -28.30
N TYR A 49 1.40 -4.37 -28.76
CA TYR A 49 2.61 -3.96 -29.49
C TYR A 49 3.78 -3.75 -28.55
N LEU A 50 3.60 -3.09 -27.40
CA LEU A 50 4.71 -2.66 -26.56
C LEU A 50 5.57 -3.79 -25.96
N LYS A 51 5.32 -5.06 -26.30
CA LYS A 51 5.90 -6.22 -25.59
C LYS A 51 5.88 -5.94 -24.09
N TYR A 52 4.77 -5.39 -23.58
CA TYR A 52 4.49 -5.39 -22.16
C TYR A 52 4.17 -6.84 -21.79
N SER A 53 5.22 -7.67 -21.85
CA SER A 53 5.32 -8.92 -21.14
C SER A 53 5.08 -8.57 -19.69
N LYS A 54 3.86 -8.82 -19.22
CA LYS A 54 3.51 -9.04 -17.82
C LYS A 54 4.40 -8.23 -16.87
N ILE A 55 4.14 -6.93 -16.69
CA ILE A 55 4.61 -6.31 -15.45
C ILE A 55 3.93 -7.13 -14.36
N ASP A 56 4.70 -7.97 -13.69
CA ASP A 56 4.23 -8.68 -12.52
C ASP A 56 4.21 -7.67 -11.38
N TYR A 57 3.12 -6.92 -11.29
CA TYR A 57 2.88 -5.98 -10.19
C TYR A 57 3.01 -6.68 -8.84
N ASN A 58 2.67 -7.98 -8.75
CA ASN A 58 2.88 -8.72 -7.52
C ASN A 58 4.37 -8.95 -7.22
N ALA A 59 5.23 -9.12 -8.23
CA ALA A 59 6.68 -9.19 -8.02
C ALA A 59 7.26 -7.85 -7.54
N ILE A 60 6.83 -6.74 -8.15
CA ILE A 60 7.26 -5.40 -7.74
C ILE A 60 6.82 -5.10 -6.29
N ILE A 61 5.55 -5.32 -5.97
CA ILE A 61 5.03 -5.13 -4.61
C ILE A 61 5.77 -6.03 -3.62
N ARG A 62 6.01 -7.30 -3.97
CA ARG A 62 6.77 -8.22 -3.13
C ARG A 62 8.19 -7.71 -2.86
N GLU A 63 8.90 -7.25 -3.89
CA GLU A 63 10.26 -6.72 -3.76
C GLU A 63 10.28 -5.46 -2.88
N GLU A 64 9.36 -4.53 -3.10
CA GLU A 64 9.23 -3.32 -2.28
C GLU A 64 8.98 -3.67 -0.79
N PHE A 65 8.02 -4.55 -0.52
CA PHE A 65 7.63 -4.93 0.84
C PHE A 65 8.59 -5.92 1.50
N SER A 66 9.50 -6.56 0.76
CA SER A 66 10.48 -7.52 1.29
C SER A 66 11.41 -6.90 2.34
N ASN A 67 11.61 -5.58 2.30
CA ASN A 67 12.42 -4.83 3.25
C ASN A 67 11.63 -4.33 4.47
N TYR A 68 10.33 -4.63 4.55
CA TYR A 68 9.47 -4.21 5.63
C TYR A 68 9.02 -5.39 6.52
N VAL A 69 8.66 -5.04 7.75
CA VAL A 69 7.94 -5.92 8.67
C VAL A 69 6.75 -5.17 9.26
N VAL A 70 5.75 -5.93 9.69
CA VAL A 70 4.61 -5.39 10.42
C VAL A 70 4.88 -5.53 11.92
N ILE A 71 4.85 -4.41 12.65
CA ILE A 71 4.96 -4.38 14.10
C ILE A 71 3.60 -4.09 14.76
N SER A 72 3.42 -4.55 15.99
CA SER A 72 2.25 -4.26 16.83
C SER A 72 2.44 -3.00 17.66
N ARG A 73 1.44 -2.11 17.66
CA ARG A 73 1.38 -0.91 18.50
C ARG A 73 0.35 -1.02 19.64
N VAL A 74 -0.27 -2.18 19.80
CA VAL A 74 -1.37 -2.41 20.76
C VAL A 74 -0.97 -2.02 22.19
N LYS A 75 0.21 -2.47 22.64
CA LYS A 75 0.73 -2.21 23.99
C LYS A 75 1.01 -0.73 24.23
N GLU A 76 1.57 -0.04 23.23
CA GLU A 76 1.85 1.39 23.25
C GLU A 76 0.56 2.19 23.37
N ILE A 77 -0.40 1.95 22.47
CA ILE A 77 -1.70 2.62 22.44
C ILE A 77 -2.46 2.40 23.76
N ARG A 78 -2.48 1.17 24.28
CA ARG A 78 -3.13 0.86 25.55
C ARG A 78 -2.52 1.67 26.70
N LYS A 79 -1.18 1.71 26.80
CA LYS A 79 -0.48 2.46 27.85
C LYS A 79 -0.74 3.96 27.75
N ASN A 80 -0.70 4.53 26.55
CA ASN A 80 -0.97 5.95 26.30
C ASN A 80 -2.40 6.35 26.73
N ARG A 81 -3.33 5.40 26.71
CA ARG A 81 -4.73 5.59 27.14
C ARG A 81 -4.96 5.26 28.62
N GLY A 82 -3.93 4.89 29.36
CA GLY A 82 -4.04 4.54 30.79
C GLY A 82 -4.83 3.26 31.07
N ILE A 83 -5.08 2.42 30.06
CA ILE A 83 -5.91 1.21 30.20
C ILE A 83 -5.05 0.06 30.76
N LYS A 84 -5.56 -0.63 31.78
CA LYS A 84 -4.86 -1.82 32.33
C LYS A 84 -5.04 -3.02 31.40
N LEU A 85 -4.05 -3.92 31.35
CA LEU A 85 -4.10 -5.11 30.48
C LEU A 85 -5.35 -5.97 30.75
N LYS A 86 -5.67 -6.21 32.03
CA LYS A 86 -6.85 -6.97 32.47
C LYS A 86 -8.16 -6.29 32.06
N GLU A 87 -8.19 -4.96 32.09
CA GLU A 87 -9.36 -4.18 31.68
C GLU A 87 -9.58 -4.29 30.17
N LEU A 88 -8.51 -4.18 29.37
CA LEU A 88 -8.61 -4.40 27.93
C LEU A 88 -9.08 -5.81 27.59
N ALA A 89 -8.55 -6.83 28.28
CA ALA A 89 -8.96 -8.22 28.12
C ALA A 89 -10.47 -8.40 28.41
N GLN A 90 -10.96 -7.77 29.48
CA GLN A 90 -12.37 -7.79 29.85
C GLN A 90 -13.25 -7.11 28.78
N ARG A 91 -12.83 -5.95 28.25
CA ARG A 91 -13.54 -5.26 27.14
C ARG A 91 -13.66 -6.13 25.88
N LEU A 92 -12.67 -6.99 25.63
CA LEU A 92 -12.61 -7.88 24.48
C LEU A 92 -13.28 -9.24 24.72
N GLY A 93 -13.64 -9.57 25.97
CA GLY A 93 -14.15 -10.88 26.33
C GLY A 93 -13.10 -12.00 26.19
N VAL A 94 -11.81 -11.70 26.43
CA VAL A 94 -10.70 -12.67 26.36
C VAL A 94 -9.97 -12.78 27.69
N SER A 95 -9.17 -13.82 27.87
CA SER A 95 -8.33 -13.95 29.06
C SER A 95 -7.20 -12.93 29.07
N SER A 96 -6.74 -12.52 30.26
CA SER A 96 -5.55 -11.66 30.41
C SER A 96 -4.31 -12.27 29.75
N GLN A 97 -4.18 -13.59 29.79
CA GLN A 97 -3.10 -14.31 29.12
C GLN A 97 -3.20 -14.16 27.60
N ARG A 98 -4.39 -14.29 27.02
CA ARG A 98 -4.60 -14.04 25.58
C ARG A 98 -4.22 -12.61 25.21
N MET A 99 -4.62 -11.63 26.02
CA MET A 99 -4.27 -10.23 25.79
C MET A 99 -2.75 -9.99 25.89
N TYR A 100 -2.07 -10.66 26.84
CA TYR A 100 -0.61 -10.63 26.93
C TYR A 100 0.06 -11.19 25.66
N GLN A 101 -0.41 -12.33 25.14
CA GLN A 101 0.11 -12.93 23.91
C GLN A 101 -0.03 -11.99 22.72
N ILE A 102 -1.20 -11.35 22.56
CA ILE A 102 -1.45 -10.35 21.52
C ILE A 102 -0.45 -9.19 21.61
N GLU A 103 -0.12 -8.72 22.82
CA GLU A 103 0.79 -7.58 23.03
C GLU A 103 2.28 -7.92 22.93
N THR A 104 2.68 -9.19 23.04
CA THR A 104 4.10 -9.57 23.23
C THR A 104 4.61 -10.65 22.30
N MET A 105 3.75 -11.54 21.82
CA MET A 105 4.14 -12.69 20.99
C MET A 105 3.95 -12.42 19.49
N GLY A 106 3.51 -11.23 19.10
CA GLY A 106 3.38 -10.88 17.68
C GLY A 106 2.29 -11.68 16.97
N GLU A 107 1.17 -11.95 17.64
CA GLU A 107 0.11 -12.73 17.03
C GLU A 107 -0.53 -12.04 15.84
N ASN A 108 -0.67 -12.77 14.73
CA ASN A 108 -1.44 -12.31 13.57
C ASN A 108 -2.94 -12.36 13.88
N LEU A 109 -3.54 -11.20 14.13
CA LEU A 109 -4.96 -11.08 14.43
C LEU A 109 -5.81 -11.22 13.15
N THR A 110 -6.96 -11.86 13.29
CA THR A 110 -8.01 -11.74 12.26
C THR A 110 -8.52 -10.29 12.21
N ILE A 111 -9.05 -9.88 11.06
CA ILE A 111 -9.66 -8.55 10.88
C ILE A 111 -10.73 -8.28 11.94
N VAL A 112 -11.56 -9.28 12.25
CA VAL A 112 -12.61 -9.17 13.28
C VAL A 112 -12.02 -8.85 14.65
N ASN A 113 -10.94 -9.53 15.06
CA ASN A 113 -10.30 -9.27 16.34
C ASN A 113 -9.57 -7.93 16.36
N ALA A 114 -8.94 -7.54 15.26
CA ALA A 114 -8.31 -6.22 15.13
C ALA A 114 -9.34 -5.09 15.25
N LEU A 115 -10.51 -5.22 14.62
CA LEU A 115 -11.61 -4.24 14.73
C LEU A 115 -12.17 -4.15 16.15
N LYS A 116 -12.38 -5.29 16.82
CA LYS A 116 -12.80 -5.31 18.23
C LYS A 116 -11.76 -4.62 19.12
N LEU A 117 -10.48 -4.88 18.87
CA LEU A 117 -9.36 -4.28 19.59
C LEU A 117 -9.28 -2.77 19.36
N ALA A 118 -9.48 -2.30 18.13
CA ALA A 118 -9.55 -0.89 17.80
C ALA A 118 -10.73 -0.20 18.48
N LYS A 119 -11.89 -0.87 18.58
CA LYS A 119 -13.05 -0.35 19.31
C LYS A 119 -12.82 -0.27 20.83
N ALA A 120 -12.22 -1.31 21.43
CA ALA A 120 -11.86 -1.32 22.86
C ALA A 120 -10.74 -0.31 23.18
N LEU A 121 -9.83 -0.18 22.21
CA LEU A 121 -8.97 0.93 21.81
C LEU A 121 -9.56 2.30 22.04
N ASN A 122 -10.67 2.55 21.32
CA ASN A 122 -11.13 3.84 20.82
C ASN A 122 -10.13 4.48 19.81
N CYS A 123 -9.55 3.65 18.93
CA CYS A 123 -8.63 4.05 17.86
C CYS A 123 -9.12 3.51 16.51
N GLU A 124 -8.49 3.93 15.42
CA GLU A 124 -8.66 3.30 14.12
C GLU A 124 -7.86 1.99 14.04
N VAL A 125 -8.34 1.04 13.25
CA VAL A 125 -7.68 -0.27 13.08
C VAL A 125 -6.28 -0.13 12.46
N GLY A 126 -6.09 0.88 11.61
CA GLY A 126 -4.80 1.19 10.99
C GLY A 126 -3.74 1.67 11.98
N GLU A 127 -4.13 2.13 13.17
CA GLU A 127 -3.17 2.56 14.20
C GLU A 127 -2.54 1.37 14.93
N LEU A 128 -3.20 0.20 14.96
CA LEU A 128 -2.78 -0.97 15.73
C LEU A 128 -1.49 -1.60 15.19
N PHE A 129 -1.18 -1.37 13.93
CA PHE A 129 -0.05 -1.97 13.23
C PHE A 129 0.72 -0.92 12.45
N GLN A 130 2.02 -1.13 12.32
CA GLN A 130 2.89 -0.22 11.56
C GLN A 130 3.83 -1.02 10.66
N LEU A 131 4.01 -0.55 9.43
CA LEU A 131 5.08 -1.00 8.55
C LEU A 131 6.37 -0.29 8.94
N VAL A 132 7.41 -1.08 9.22
CA VAL A 132 8.74 -0.58 9.59
C VAL A 132 9.77 -1.27 8.73
N LYS A 133 10.78 -0.54 8.28
CA LYS A 133 11.88 -1.14 7.52
C LYS A 133 12.74 -2.01 8.43
N LYS A 134 13.29 -3.09 7.89
CA LYS A 134 14.09 -4.05 8.67
C LYS A 134 15.31 -3.44 9.35
N ASP A 135 15.92 -2.41 8.75
CA ASP A 135 17.06 -1.66 9.27
C ASP A 135 16.70 -0.66 10.40
N GLU A 136 15.42 -0.34 10.55
CA GLU A 136 14.90 0.55 11.61
C GLU A 136 14.37 -0.24 12.83
N LEU A 137 14.47 -1.57 12.81
CA LEU A 137 13.96 -2.41 13.89
C LEU A 137 14.79 -2.28 15.18
N THR A 138 14.08 -2.08 16.28
CA THR A 138 14.64 -2.12 17.63
C THR A 138 14.20 -3.39 18.37
N SER A 139 14.96 -3.80 19.38
CA SER A 139 14.75 -5.07 20.11
C SER A 139 13.46 -5.11 20.95
N ASP A 140 12.86 -3.95 21.23
CA ASP A 140 11.61 -3.81 21.98
C ASP A 140 10.35 -3.86 21.11
N MET A 141 10.50 -3.78 19.78
CA MET A 141 9.38 -3.89 18.84
C MET A 141 8.85 -5.31 18.74
N VAL A 142 7.53 -5.43 18.70
CA VAL A 142 6.85 -6.73 18.60
C VAL A 142 6.46 -6.96 17.14
N ILE A 143 7.20 -7.85 16.47
CA ILE A 143 6.96 -8.22 15.07
C ILE A 143 5.74 -9.13 14.99
N VAL A 144 4.72 -8.72 14.23
CA VAL A 144 3.50 -9.50 13.98
C VAL A 144 3.66 -10.39 12.76
N LYS A 145 4.27 -9.84 11.71
CA LYS A 145 4.48 -10.56 10.47
C LYS A 145 5.69 -10.03 9.72
N LYS A 146 6.55 -10.95 9.30
CA LYS A 146 7.54 -10.67 8.27
C LYS A 146 6.87 -10.78 6.91
N LEU A 147 7.11 -9.81 6.04
CA LEU A 147 6.59 -9.80 4.68
C LEU A 147 7.61 -10.47 3.74
N GLU A 148 7.97 -11.71 4.09
CA GLU A 148 8.86 -12.54 3.26
C GLU A 148 8.05 -13.17 2.11
N ASN A 149 8.74 -13.38 0.99
CA ASN A 149 8.21 -13.95 -0.26
C ASN A 149 7.64 -15.35 -0.09
#